data_AF-A0A8J4TR66-F1
#
_entry.id   AF-A0A8J4TR66-F1
#
_cell.length_a   1.000
_cell.length_b   1.000
_cell.length_c   1.000
_cell.angle_alpha   90.00
_cell.angle_beta   90.00
_cell.angle_gamma   90.00
#
_symmetry.space_group_name_H-M   'P 1'
#
loop_
_entity.id
_entity.type
_entity.pdbx_description
1 polymer ?
#
loop_
_entity_poly.entity_id
_entity_poly.type
_entity_poly.pdbx_seq_one_letter_code
_entity_poly.pdbx_strand_id
1 'polypeptide(L)'
;MSRVLLPRLNVCWIAVLVLAHLAVASAARAHTCSEVKTAFQLRQIGPVKWVPEAPATDANLLVCKHAGPSCCNRKMEDSYKVAALRDTVQNIRSYTFELKFLLSSHAAAFQ
;
A
#
# COMPACT_ATOMS: atom_id res chain seq x y z
N MET A 1 38.97 -20.54 43.98
CA MET A 1 37.59 -20.05 43.72
C MET A 1 37.68 -18.76 42.93
N SER A 2 37.75 -18.86 41.60
CA SER A 2 37.90 -17.70 40.71
C SER A 2 36.62 -17.57 39.89
N ARG A 3 35.90 -16.47 40.09
CA ARG A 3 34.55 -16.23 39.60
C ARG A 3 34.55 -16.04 38.08
N VAL A 4 33.77 -16.86 37.39
CA VAL A 4 33.40 -16.73 35.98
C VAL A 4 32.50 -15.49 35.83
N LEU A 5 33.09 -14.31 35.64
CA LEU A 5 32.37 -13.04 35.43
C LEU A 5 32.73 -12.41 34.08
N LEU A 6 32.94 -13.22 33.04
CA LEU A 6 33.35 -12.75 31.71
C LEU A 6 32.52 -13.21 30.48
N PRO A 7 31.48 -14.10 30.55
CA PRO A 7 30.68 -14.40 29.35
C PRO A 7 29.49 -13.45 29.16
N ARG A 8 29.04 -12.75 30.20
CA ARG A 8 27.80 -11.94 30.19
C ARG A 8 27.92 -10.64 29.39
N LEU A 9 29.07 -9.96 29.45
CA LEU A 9 29.31 -8.77 28.64
C LEU A 9 29.31 -9.13 27.15
N ASN A 10 30.01 -10.19 26.76
CA ASN A 10 30.09 -10.61 25.36
C ASN A 10 28.71 -10.95 24.77
N VAL A 11 27.88 -11.67 25.53
CA VAL A 11 26.51 -12.00 25.10
C VAL A 11 25.61 -10.76 25.00
N CYS A 12 25.70 -9.82 25.94
CA CYS A 12 24.95 -8.57 25.87
C CYS A 12 25.37 -7.69 24.68
N TRP A 13 26.67 -7.56 24.42
CA TRP A 13 27.19 -6.81 23.26
C TRP A 13 26.74 -7.41 21.93
N ILE A 14 26.77 -8.74 21.80
CA ILE A 14 26.25 -9.45 20.62
C ILE A 14 24.76 -9.21 20.46
N ALA A 15 23.97 -9.29 21.54
CA ALA A 15 22.53 -9.03 21.49
C ALA A 15 22.22 -7.59 21.05
N VAL A 16 22.97 -6.59 21.54
CA VAL A 16 22.83 -5.19 21.14
C VAL A 16 23.17 -4.99 19.67
N LEU A 17 24.25 -5.59 19.17
CA LEU A 17 24.62 -5.53 17.76
C LEU A 17 23.55 -6.16 16.87
N VAL A 18 23.03 -7.33 17.25
CA VAL A 18 21.94 -8.01 16.52
C VAL A 18 20.68 -7.15 16.48
N LEU A 19 20.29 -6.55 17.62
CA LEU A 19 19.13 -5.65 17.69
C LEU A 19 19.34 -4.40 16.83
N ALA A 20 20.54 -3.82 16.82
CA ALA A 20 20.87 -2.67 15.97
C ALA A 20 20.76 -3.02 14.48
N HIS A 21 21.27 -4.17 14.05
CA HIS A 21 21.13 -4.64 12.67
C HIS A 21 19.67 -4.91 12.28
N LEU A 22 18.88 -5.50 13.17
CA LEU A 22 17.45 -5.74 12.93
C LEU A 22 16.66 -4.43 12.80
N ALA A 23 17.00 -3.41 13.61
CA ALA A 23 16.39 -2.08 13.54
C ALA A 23 16.74 -1.33 12.24
N VAL A 24 17.98 -1.44 11.77
CA VAL A 24 18.41 -0.85 10.48
C VAL A 24 17.72 -1.55 9.31
N ALA A 25 17.59 -2.89 9.36
CA ALA A 25 16.92 -3.66 8.31
C ALA A 25 15.40 -3.39 8.24
N SER A 26 14.75 -3.14 9.38
CA SER A 26 13.33 -2.75 9.39
C SER A 26 13.13 -1.33 8.88
N ALA A 27 14.02 -0.39 9.24
CA ALA A 27 14.01 0.97 8.70
C ALA A 27 14.26 1.00 7.18
N ALA A 28 15.19 0.18 6.68
CA ALA A 28 15.46 0.06 5.25
C ALA A 28 14.26 -0.53 4.47
N ARG A 29 13.54 -1.50 5.03
CA ARG A 29 12.28 -1.99 4.43
C ARG A 29 11.21 -0.89 4.38
N ALA A 30 11.13 -0.05 5.40
CA ALA A 30 10.25 1.11 5.41
C ALA A 30 10.65 2.19 4.37
N HIS A 31 11.83 2.10 3.75
CA HIS A 31 12.28 3.00 2.69
C HIS A 31 12.06 2.46 1.28
N THR A 32 11.38 1.33 1.10
CA THR A 32 11.08 0.77 -0.23
C THR A 32 9.59 0.84 -0.55
N CYS A 33 9.26 1.07 -1.83
CA CYS A 33 7.87 1.11 -2.30
C CYS A 33 7.39 -0.27 -2.82
N SER A 34 7.97 -1.35 -2.32
CA SER A 34 7.71 -2.72 -2.80
C SER A 34 6.27 -3.18 -2.56
N GLU A 35 5.71 -2.88 -1.38
CA GLU A 35 4.31 -3.18 -1.07
C GLU A 35 3.33 -2.41 -1.97
N VAL A 36 3.64 -1.13 -2.21
CA VAL A 36 2.86 -0.28 -3.12
C VAL A 36 2.92 -0.81 -4.54
N LYS A 37 4.08 -1.28 -4.99
CA LYS A 37 4.28 -1.89 -6.31
C LYS A 37 3.40 -3.14 -6.49
N THR A 38 3.36 -4.00 -5.46
CA THR A 38 2.50 -5.18 -5.44
C THR A 38 1.01 -4.80 -5.48
N ALA A 39 0.58 -3.84 -4.66
CA ALA A 39 -0.80 -3.37 -4.64
C ALA A 39 -1.22 -2.74 -5.99
N PHE A 40 -0.32 -1.98 -6.61
CA PHE A 40 -0.54 -1.33 -7.90
C PHE A 40 -0.78 -2.35 -9.02
N GLN A 41 0.01 -3.44 -9.01
CA GLN A 41 -0.11 -4.54 -9.96
C GLN A 41 -1.39 -5.35 -9.74
N LEU A 42 -1.69 -5.75 -8.50
CA LEU A 42 -2.86 -6.58 -8.18
C LEU A 42 -4.17 -5.91 -8.58
N ARG A 43 -4.26 -4.58 -8.41
CA ARG A 43 -5.45 -3.79 -8.78
C ARG A 43 -5.47 -3.40 -10.26
N GLN A 44 -4.46 -3.79 -11.04
CA GLN A 44 -4.36 -3.49 -12.48
C GLN A 44 -4.53 -2.00 -12.80
N ILE A 45 -3.99 -1.12 -11.96
CA ILE A 45 -4.18 0.33 -12.11
C ILE A 45 -3.36 0.87 -13.29
N GLY A 46 -2.21 0.26 -13.57
CA GLY A 46 -1.37 0.62 -14.70
C GLY A 46 -0.06 -0.14 -14.74
N PRO A 47 0.87 0.26 -15.62
CA PRO A 47 2.21 -0.30 -15.69
C PRO A 47 2.99 -0.15 -14.39
N VAL A 48 3.47 -1.27 -13.86
CA VAL A 48 4.20 -1.35 -12.59
C VAL A 48 5.47 -0.46 -12.56
N LYS A 49 6.05 -0.18 -13.72
CA LYS A 49 7.18 0.76 -13.89
C LYS A 49 6.87 2.21 -13.49
N TRP A 50 5.59 2.56 -13.32
CA TRP A 50 5.20 3.87 -12.83
C TRP A 50 5.29 4.00 -11.32
N VAL A 51 5.46 2.91 -10.58
CA VAL A 51 5.70 2.97 -9.14
C VAL A 51 7.19 3.23 -8.91
N PRO A 52 7.57 4.25 -8.12
CA PRO A 52 8.96 4.49 -7.78
C PRO A 52 9.53 3.36 -6.92
N GLU A 53 10.85 3.23 -6.84
CA GLU A 53 11.50 2.19 -6.03
C GLU A 53 11.61 2.60 -4.55
N ALA A 54 11.79 3.90 -4.30
CA ALA A 54 11.87 4.50 -2.97
C ALA A 54 10.94 5.72 -2.86
N PRO A 55 10.49 6.08 -1.64
CA PRO A 55 9.67 7.26 -1.40
C PRO A 55 10.36 8.56 -1.84
N ALA A 56 9.62 9.46 -2.50
CA ALA A 56 10.09 10.76 -2.96
C ALA A 56 9.27 11.91 -2.34
N THR A 57 9.89 13.05 -2.07
CA THR A 57 9.26 14.22 -1.41
C THR A 57 8.62 15.21 -2.38
N ASP A 58 8.88 15.11 -3.68
CA ASP A 58 8.60 16.13 -4.70
C ASP A 58 7.57 15.69 -5.76
N ALA A 59 6.65 14.80 -5.39
CA ALA A 59 5.71 14.17 -6.32
C ALA A 59 4.61 15.09 -6.92
N ASN A 60 4.49 16.35 -6.48
CA ASN A 60 3.50 17.34 -6.95
C ASN A 60 2.08 16.76 -7.12
N LEU A 61 1.61 16.04 -6.09
CA LEU A 61 0.32 15.35 -6.08
C LEU A 61 -0.83 16.37 -5.94
N LEU A 62 -1.93 16.15 -6.67
CA LEU A 62 -3.08 17.07 -6.66
C LEU A 62 -4.20 16.59 -5.73
N VAL A 63 -4.36 15.27 -5.58
CA VAL A 63 -5.43 14.65 -4.79
C VAL A 63 -4.86 14.06 -3.51
N CYS A 64 -3.80 13.28 -3.62
CA CYS A 64 -3.13 12.68 -2.48
C CYS A 64 -2.34 13.74 -1.71
N LYS A 65 -2.86 14.16 -0.55
CA LYS A 65 -2.17 15.09 0.37
C LYS A 65 -1.45 14.30 1.45
N HIS A 66 -0.17 14.03 1.25
CA HIS A 66 0.70 13.41 2.24
C HIS A 66 1.81 14.39 2.63
N ALA A 67 2.06 14.53 3.93
CA ALA A 67 3.19 15.32 4.44
C ALA A 67 4.42 14.42 4.55
N GLY A 68 5.45 14.68 3.75
CA GLY A 68 6.68 13.90 3.73
C GLY A 68 6.84 13.02 2.48
N PRO A 69 7.86 12.15 2.47
CA PRO A 69 8.17 11.31 1.31
C PRO A 69 7.07 10.28 1.04
N SER A 70 6.68 10.13 -0.23
CA SER A 70 5.60 9.24 -0.66
C SER A 70 6.04 8.30 -1.79
N CYS A 71 5.47 7.10 -1.81
CA CYS A 71 5.56 6.17 -2.94
C CYS A 71 4.59 6.50 -4.08
N CYS A 72 3.76 7.54 -3.93
CA CYS A 72 2.86 8.00 -4.98
C CYS A 72 3.55 9.09 -5.79
N ASN A 73 3.54 8.96 -7.11
CA ASN A 73 3.95 10.02 -8.03
C ASN A 73 2.78 10.50 -8.89
N ARG A 74 2.98 11.62 -9.61
CA ARG A 74 1.93 12.21 -10.46
C ARG A 74 1.33 11.22 -11.47
N LYS A 75 2.15 10.39 -12.12
CA LYS A 75 1.69 9.41 -13.12
C LYS A 75 0.84 8.30 -12.49
N MET A 76 1.29 7.79 -11.34
CA MET A 76 0.56 6.82 -10.54
C MET A 76 -0.78 7.41 -10.07
N GLU A 77 -0.78 8.64 -9.54
CA GLU A 77 -1.99 9.34 -9.10
C GLU A 77 -3.02 9.50 -10.22
N ASP A 78 -2.58 9.93 -11.41
CA ASP A 78 -3.49 10.07 -12.55
C ASP A 78 -4.06 8.73 -13.02
N SER A 79 -3.26 7.66 -12.94
CA SER A 79 -3.74 6.30 -13.24
C SER A 79 -4.79 5.82 -12.23
N TYR A 80 -4.56 6.11 -10.95
CA TYR A 80 -5.53 5.84 -9.89
C TYR A 80 -6.85 6.58 -10.11
N LYS A 81 -6.82 7.84 -10.57
CA LYS A 81 -8.05 8.59 -10.86
C LYS A 81 -8.90 7.89 -11.92
N VAL A 82 -8.26 7.43 -13.00
CA VAL A 82 -8.96 6.71 -14.07
C VAL A 82 -9.50 5.38 -13.58
N ALA A 83 -8.70 4.60 -12.85
CA ALA A 83 -9.14 3.32 -12.28
C ALA A 83 -10.30 3.50 -11.30
N ALA A 84 -10.21 4.46 -10.38
CA ALA A 84 -11.27 4.75 -9.41
C ALA A 84 -12.57 5.20 -10.09
N LEU A 85 -12.49 6.02 -11.14
CA LEU A 85 -13.65 6.43 -11.91
C LEU A 85 -14.31 5.22 -12.60
N ARG A 86 -13.51 4.38 -13.27
CA ARG A 86 -14.01 3.17 -13.93
C ARG A 86 -14.72 2.24 -12.94
N ASP A 87 -14.08 1.94 -11.83
CA ASP A 87 -14.58 0.99 -10.83
C ASP A 87 -15.86 1.54 -10.18
N THR A 88 -15.90 2.84 -9.88
CA THR A 88 -17.10 3.49 -9.33
C THR A 88 -18.27 3.43 -10.31
N VAL A 89 -18.05 3.77 -11.58
CA VAL A 89 -19.10 3.73 -12.60
C VAL A 89 -19.59 2.29 -12.82
N GLN A 90 -18.69 1.32 -12.85
CA GLN A 90 -19.05 -0.09 -12.97
C GLN A 90 -19.90 -0.57 -11.78
N ASN A 91 -19.50 -0.23 -10.56
CA ASN A 91 -20.24 -0.58 -9.35
C ASN A 91 -21.64 0.02 -9.37
N ILE A 92 -21.77 1.32 -9.66
CA ILE A 92 -23.06 2.00 -9.75
C ILE A 92 -23.97 1.31 -10.78
N ARG A 93 -23.44 0.97 -11.96
CA ARG A 93 -24.21 0.26 -13.00
C ARG A 93 -24.67 -1.11 -12.53
N SER A 94 -23.80 -1.88 -11.89
CA SER A 94 -24.12 -3.22 -11.37
C SER A 94 -25.25 -3.15 -10.34
N TYR A 95 -25.12 -2.28 -9.33
CA TYR A 95 -26.17 -2.12 -8.32
C TYR A 95 -27.49 -1.63 -8.91
N THR A 96 -27.41 -0.69 -9.85
CA THR A 96 -28.61 -0.17 -10.52
C THR A 96 -29.33 -1.27 -11.30
N PHE A 97 -28.59 -2.15 -11.98
CA PHE A 97 -29.17 -3.26 -12.72
C PHE A 97 -29.87 -4.26 -11.79
N GLU A 98 -29.18 -4.70 -10.73
CA GLU A 98 -29.75 -5.58 -9.69
C GLU A 98 -31.03 -4.99 -9.09
N LEU A 99 -30.99 -3.72 -8.68
CA LEU A 99 -32.14 -3.05 -8.10
C LEU A 99 -33.32 -2.97 -9.08
N LYS A 100 -33.07 -2.59 -10.34
CA LYS A 100 -34.11 -2.53 -11.37
C LYS A 100 -34.73 -3.90 -11.63
N PHE A 101 -33.92 -4.95 -11.65
CA PHE A 101 -34.39 -6.31 -11.82
C PHE A 101 -35.34 -6.71 -10.69
N LEU A 102 -34.97 -6.46 -9.43
CA LEU A 102 -35.82 -6.75 -8.28
C LEU A 102 -37.12 -5.94 -8.30
N LEU A 103 -37.04 -4.64 -8.57
CA LEU A 103 -38.22 -3.77 -8.70
C LEU A 103 -39.20 -4.28 -9.78
N SER A 104 -38.68 -4.65 -10.95
CA SER A 104 -39.49 -5.18 -12.05
C SER A 104 -40.11 -6.53 -11.70
N SER A 105 -39.35 -7.41 -11.04
CA SER A 105 -39.84 -8.73 -10.61
C SER A 105 -40.98 -8.60 -9.59
N HIS A 106 -40.80 -7.75 -8.58
CA HIS A 106 -41.85 -7.47 -7.60
C HIS A 106 -43.08 -6.83 -8.26
N ALA A 107 -42.89 -5.82 -9.12
CA ALA A 107 -44.00 -5.18 -9.82
C ALA A 107 -44.81 -6.18 -10.67
N ALA A 108 -44.14 -7.13 -11.35
CA ALA A 108 -44.80 -8.17 -12.14
C ALA A 108 -45.56 -9.19 -11.29
N ALA A 109 -45.12 -9.45 -10.05
CA ALA A 109 -45.81 -10.35 -9.13
C ALA A 109 -47.06 -9.73 -8.48
N PHE A 110 -47.18 -8.40 -8.46
CA PHE A 110 -48.34 -7.67 -7.92
C PHE A 110 -49.38 -7.29 -8.98
N GLN A 111 -49.07 -7.44 -10.27
CA GLN A 111 -50.02 -7.28 -11.39
C GLN A 111 -50.81 -8.57 -11.63
#